data_AF-X1RJ31-F1
#
_entry.id   AF-X1RJ31-F1
#
_cell.length_a   1.000
_cell.length_b   1.000
_cell.length_c   1.000
_cell.angle_alpha   90.00
_cell.angle_beta   90.00
_cell.angle_gamma   90.00
#
_symmetry.space_group_name_H-M   'P 1'
#
loop_
_entity.id
_entity.type
_entity.pdbx_description
1 polymer ?
#
loop_
_entity_poly.entity_id
_entity_poly.type
_entity_poly.pdbx_seq_one_letter_code
_entity_poly.pdbx_strand_id
1 'polypeptide(L)' 'MKADILKALRERGDYVSGQVLSNELGISRVSVWKRIRSLKQDGYVIEASAKGYRLISSPDLLLPYEFPGWEEKIH' A
#
# COMPACT_ATOMS: atom_id res chain seq x y z
N MET A 1 1.99 -8.32 -5.09
CA MET A 1 2.94 -8.09 -3.98
C MET A 1 2.41 -7.00 -3.03
N LYS A 2 3.10 -6.66 -1.92
CA LYS A 2 2.69 -5.57 -1.00
C LYS A 2 2.62 -4.21 -1.70
N ALA A 3 3.49 -4.03 -2.71
CA ALA A 3 3.60 -2.85 -3.55
C ALA A 3 2.27 -2.42 -4.20
N ASP A 4 1.42 -3.37 -4.62
CA ASP A 4 0.20 -3.02 -5.36
C ASP A 4 -0.82 -2.25 -4.50
N ILE A 5 -1.01 -2.64 -3.23
CA ILE A 5 -1.88 -1.90 -2.30
C ILE A 5 -1.29 -0.54 -1.98
N LEU A 6 0.02 -0.49 -1.74
CA LEU A 6 0.68 0.76 -1.40
C LEU A 6 0.58 1.75 -2.57
N LYS A 7 0.83 1.27 -3.80
CA LYS A 7 0.70 2.04 -5.03
C LYS A 7 -0.73 2.56 -5.22
N ALA A 8 -1.73 1.70 -5.08
CA ALA A 8 -3.14 2.09 -5.20
C ALA A 8 -3.55 3.16 -4.17
N LEU A 9 -3.08 3.06 -2.93
CA LEU A 9 -3.33 4.05 -1.88
C LEU A 9 -2.59 5.38 -2.16
N ARG A 10 -1.34 5.30 -2.65
CA ARG A 10 -0.50 6.46 -2.97
C ARG A 10 -1.01 7.23 -4.19
N GLU A 11 -1.43 6.54 -5.25
CA GLU A 11 -1.98 7.15 -6.46
C GLU A 11 -3.32 7.86 -6.19
N ARG A 12 -4.15 7.33 -5.29
CA ARG A 12 -5.44 7.96 -4.97
C ARG A 12 -5.32 9.15 -4.01
N GLY A 13 -4.36 9.13 -3.06
CA GLY A 13 -4.15 10.22 -2.08
C GLY A 13 -5.28 10.43 -1.04
N ASP A 14 -6.40 9.71 -1.20
CA ASP A 14 -7.60 9.81 -0.34
C ASP A 14 -8.07 8.42 0.13
N TYR A 15 -9.23 8.33 0.79
CA TYR A 15 -9.76 7.09 1.33
C TYR A 15 -10.20 6.13 0.22
N VAL A 16 -9.70 4.90 0.29
CA VAL A 16 -10.01 3.82 -0.65
C VAL A 16 -10.73 2.70 0.07
N SER A 17 -11.97 2.42 -0.31
CA SER A 17 -12.75 1.36 0.34
C SER A 17 -12.08 -0.01 0.15
N GLY A 18 -12.09 -0.84 1.19
CA GLY A 18 -11.51 -2.19 1.13
C GLY A 18 -12.12 -3.08 0.04
N GLN A 19 -13.36 -2.79 -0.36
CA GLN A 19 -14.04 -3.46 -1.48
C GLN A 19 -13.49 -3.04 -2.85
N VAL A 20 -13.11 -1.77 -3.00
CA VAL A 20 -12.45 -1.28 -4.22
C VAL A 20 -11.08 -1.92 -4.33
N LEU A 21 -10.29 -1.93 -3.24
CA LEU A 21 -8.99 -2.61 -3.21
C LEU A 21 -9.12 -4.11 -3.50
N SER A 22 -10.13 -4.80 -2.97
CA SER A 22 -10.34 -6.23 -3.26
C SER A 22 -10.68 -6.47 -4.73
N ASN A 23 -11.48 -5.59 -5.35
CA ASN A 23 -11.86 -5.72 -6.76
C ASN A 23 -10.72 -5.37 -7.71
N GLU A 24 -10.03 -4.25 -7.49
CA GLU A 24 -8.89 -3.83 -8.31
C GLU A 24 -7.77 -4.85 -8.29
N LEU A 25 -7.51 -5.47 -7.14
CA LEU A 25 -6.41 -6.41 -6.96
C LEU A 25 -6.83 -7.88 -7.14
N GLY A 26 -8.13 -8.16 -7.29
CA GLY A 26 -8.67 -9.51 -7.37
C GLY A 26 -8.38 -10.38 -6.13
N ILE A 27 -8.26 -9.77 -4.93
CA ILE A 27 -7.95 -10.49 -3.68
C ILE A 27 -9.04 -10.33 -2.63
N SER A 28 -9.17 -11.32 -1.74
CA SER A 28 -10.12 -11.24 -0.62
C SER A 28 -9.85 -10.06 0.30
N ARG A 29 -10.92 -9.50 0.90
CA ARG A 29 -10.84 -8.42 1.91
C ARG A 29 -9.90 -8.76 3.08
N VAL A 30 -9.82 -10.03 3.47
CA VAL A 30 -8.88 -10.52 4.49
C VAL A 30 -7.42 -10.37 4.03
N SER A 31 -7.14 -10.64 2.76
CA SER A 31 -5.81 -10.48 2.16
C SER A 31 -5.41 -9.00 2.08
N VAL A 32 -6.36 -8.12 1.76
CA VAL A 32 -6.18 -6.66 1.84
C VAL A 32 -5.78 -6.27 3.27
N TRP A 33 -6.53 -6.71 4.29
CA TRP A 33 -6.22 -6.40 5.68
C TRP A 33 -4.85 -6.92 6.13
N LYS A 34 -4.49 -8.17 5.78
CA LYS A 34 -3.16 -8.74 6.08
C LYS A 34 -2.03 -7.88 5.49
N ARG A 35 -2.23 -7.38 4.26
CA ARG A 35 -1.24 -6.60 3.54
C ARG A 35 -1.14 -5.17 4.09
N ILE A 36 -2.26 -4.53 4.43
CA ILE A 36 -2.30 -3.26 5.19
C ILE A 36 -1.58 -3.41 6.54
N ARG A 37 -1.86 -4.48 7.29
CA ARG A 37 -1.22 -4.75 8.58
C ARG A 37 0.29 -4.92 8.44
N SER A 38 0.73 -5.62 7.40
CA SER A 38 2.16 -5.75 7.12
C SER A 38 2.79 -4.40 6.79
N LEU A 39 2.17 -3.57 5.94
CA LEU A 39 2.67 -2.22 5.65
C LEU A 39 2.79 -1.38 6.93
N LYS A 40 1.83 -1.48 7.86
CA LYS A 40 1.95 -0.84 9.18
C LYS A 40 3.16 -1.34 9.98
N GLN A 41 3.50 -2.63 9.90
CA GLN A 41 4.70 -3.19 10.53
C GLN A 41 5.99 -2.73 9.84
N ASP A 42 5.95 -2.52 8.53
CA ASP A 42 7.06 -1.98 7.73
C ASP A 42 7.26 -0.45 7.98
N GLY A 43 6.42 0.19 8.80
CA GLY A 43 6.54 1.61 9.20
C GLY A 43 5.59 2.58 8.48
N TYR A 44 4.70 2.08 7.62
CA TYR A 44 3.71 2.91 6.93
C TYR A 44 2.55 3.30 7.84
N VAL A 45 2.21 4.59 7.84
CA VAL A 45 1.07 5.13 8.57
C VAL A 45 -0.16 5.06 7.68
N ILE A 46 -0.96 4.00 7.85
CA ILE A 46 -2.21 3.80 7.12
C ILE A 46 -3.39 3.98 8.07
N GLU A 47 -4.26 4.94 7.79
CA GLU A 47 -5.51 5.13 8.52
C GLU A 47 -6.60 4.21 7.97
N ALA A 48 -7.37 3.62 8.86
CA ALA A 48 -8.55 2.84 8.53
C ALA A 48 -9.78 3.55 9.12
N SER A 49 -10.74 3.91 8.26
CA SER A 49 -11.97 4.60 8.63
C SER A 49 -13.18 3.90 7.97
N ALA A 50 -14.40 4.30 8.32
CA ALA A 50 -15.62 3.77 7.72
C ALA A 50 -15.67 3.94 6.19
N LYS A 51 -14.96 4.94 5.65
CA LYS A 51 -14.80 5.18 4.21
C LYS A 51 -13.84 4.22 3.52
N GLY A 52 -12.89 3.63 4.26
CA GLY A 52 -11.85 2.76 3.72
C GLY A 52 -10.48 2.97 4.36
N TYR A 53 -9.43 2.76 3.57
CA TYR A 53 -8.04 2.87 3.96
C TYR A 53 -7.38 4.05 3.26
N ARG A 54 -6.55 4.80 3.98
CA ARG A 54 -5.80 5.93 3.44
C ARG A 54 -4.36 5.89 3.90
N LEU A 55 -3.42 6.11 2.97
CA LEU A 55 -2.02 6.31 3.31
C LEU A 55 -1.85 7.74 3.84
N ILE A 56 -1.47 7.88 5.11
CA ILE A 56 -1.25 9.17 5.77
C ILE A 56 0.20 9.60 5.62
N SER A 57 1.13 8.67 5.88
CA SER A 57 2.55 8.93 5.75
C SER A 57 3.28 7.65 5.41
N SER A 58 4.31 7.79 4.58
CA SER A 58 5.27 6.73 4.31
C SER A 58 6.47 6.94 5.23
N PRO A 59 7.09 5.87 5.76
CA PRO A 59 8.31 6.04 6.52
C PRO A 59 9.39 6.62 5.58
N ASP A 60 10.34 7.38 6.11
CA ASP A 60 11.53 7.86 5.39
C ASP A 60 12.53 6.71 5.15
N LEU A 61 12.00 5.55 4.76
CA LEU A 61 12.72 4.33 4.47
C LEU A 61 12.69 4.16 2.95
N LEU A 62 13.86 4.13 2.33
CA LEU A 62 14.03 3.76 0.93
C LEU A 62 13.74 2.25 0.77
N LEU A 63 12.46 1.88 0.87
CA LEU A 63 12.07 0.48 0.77
C LEU A 63 12.17 0.02 -0.69
N PRO A 64 12.75 -1.16 -0.96
CA PRO A 64 12.98 -1.66 -2.33
C PRO A 64 11.71 -1.69 -3.20
N TYR A 65 10.55 -1.87 -2.56
CA TYR A 65 9.25 -1.94 -3.22
C TYR A 65 8.71 -0.58 -3.69
N GLU A 66 9.33 0.54 -3.29
CA GLU A 66 8.98 1.89 -3.74
C GLU A 66 9.71 2.30 -5.02
N PHE A 67 10.82 1.63 -5.36
CA PHE A 67 11.65 1.91 -6.53
C PHE A 67 11.86 0.65 -7.37
N PRO A 68 10.82 0.12 -8.03
CA PRO A 68 11.02 -0.94 -9.02
C PRO A 68 11.82 -0.35 -10.20
N GLY A 69 13.14 -0.56 -10.21
CA GLY A 69 14.03 -0.15 -11.32
C GLY A 69 15.29 0.64 -10.96
N TRP A 70 15.63 0.84 -9.68
CA TRP A 70 16.89 1.51 -9.31
C TRP A 70 18.12 0.58 -9.35
N GLU A 71 17.93 -0.70 -9.65
CA GLU A 71 19.02 -1.69 -9.76
C GLU A 71 19.76 -1.64 -11.11
N GLU A 72 19.24 -0.92 -12.12
CA GLU A 72 19.82 -0.90 -13.48
C GLU A 72 20.83 0.23 -13.74
N LYS A 73 21.12 1.11 -12.77
CA LYS A 73 22.02 2.26 -12.98
C LYS A 73 23.34 2.23 -12.21
N ILE A 74 23.75 1.07 -11.72
CA ILE A 74 25.13 0.86 -11.25
C ILE A 74 25.85 -0.02 -12.29
N HIS A 75 26.24 0.58 -13.40
CA HIS A 75 27.30 0.09 -14.28
C HIS A 75 28.07 1.26 -14.87
#